data_AF-A0A914CSG2-F1
#
_entry.id   AF-A0A914CSG2-F1
#
_cell.length_a   1.000
_cell.length_b   1.000
_cell.length_c   1.000
_cell.angle_alpha   90.00
_cell.angle_beta   90.00
_cell.angle_gamma   90.00
#
_symmetry.space_group_name_H-M   'P 1'
#
loop_
_entity.id
_entity.type
_entity.pdbx_description
1 polymer ?
#
loop_
_entity_poly.entity_id
_entity_poly.type
_entity_poly.pdbx_seq_one_letter_code
_entity_poly.pdbx_strand_id
1 'polypeptide(L)'
;MVYVAQGSIDAYVEYGLHCWDIAAAAMILKEAGGTLIDPTGKPFNLMGRTVLCAGTPSLAKELSSALTHVEMETEGDAIQED
;
A
#
# COMPACT_ATOMS: atom_id res chain seq x y z
N MET A 1 -0.91 6.38 -6.07
CA MET A 1 0.40 5.73 -6.34
C MET A 1 1.19 6.38 -7.48
N VAL A 2 0.69 6.45 -8.73
CA VAL A 2 1.47 7.03 -9.85
C VAL A 2 1.81 8.52 -9.64
N TYR A 3 0.91 9.30 -9.06
CA TYR A 3 1.23 10.69 -8.67
C TYR A 3 2.31 10.79 -7.59
N VAL A 4 2.49 9.76 -6.76
CA VAL A 4 3.61 9.67 -5.81
C VAL A 4 4.90 9.36 -6.56
N ALA A 5 4.88 8.42 -7.50
CA ALA A 5 6.02 8.12 -8.36
C ALA A 5 6.48 9.33 -9.19
N GLN A 6 5.53 10.17 -9.65
CA GLN A 6 5.81 11.41 -10.37
C GLN A 6 6.31 12.55 -9.45
N GLY A 7 6.15 12.43 -8.12
CA GLY A 7 6.49 13.48 -7.16
C GLY A 7 5.47 14.63 -7.08
N SER A 8 4.23 14.43 -7.54
CA SER A 8 3.14 15.41 -7.39
C SER A 8 2.40 15.30 -6.07
N ILE A 9 2.49 14.14 -5.41
CA ILE A 9 1.91 13.87 -4.09
C ILE A 9 2.97 13.13 -3.26
N ASP A 10 3.11 13.45 -1.98
CA ASP A 10 4.16 12.85 -1.15
C ASP A 10 3.83 11.43 -0.68
N ALA A 11 2.55 11.12 -0.44
CA ALA A 11 2.08 9.82 0.02
C ALA A 11 0.61 9.53 -0.35
N TYR A 12 0.26 8.26 -0.38
CA TYR A 12 -1.10 7.76 -0.60
C TYR A 12 -1.33 6.49 0.23
N VAL A 13 -2.45 6.42 0.93
CA VAL A 13 -2.86 5.29 1.76
C VAL A 13 -4.31 4.93 1.46
N GLU A 14 -4.59 3.64 1.31
CA GLU A 14 -5.95 3.15 1.10
C GLU A 14 -6.14 1.75 1.68
N TYR A 15 -7.37 1.48 2.13
CA TYR A 15 -7.83 0.20 2.65
C TYR A 15 -9.02 -0.25 1.78
N GLY A 16 -9.06 -1.53 1.43
CA GLY A 16 -10.14 -2.13 0.64
C GLY A 16 -9.84 -2.35 -0.84
N LEU A 17 -8.71 -1.85 -1.35
CA LEU A 17 -8.31 -2.01 -2.76
C LEU A 17 -8.09 -3.48 -3.13
N HIS A 18 -8.32 -3.81 -4.39
CA HIS A 18 -8.03 -5.14 -4.90
C HIS A 18 -6.62 -5.24 -5.48
N CYS A 19 -6.11 -6.48 -5.61
CA CYS A 19 -4.76 -6.72 -6.12
C CYS A 19 -4.55 -6.11 -7.52
N TRP A 20 -5.58 -6.13 -8.37
CA TRP A 20 -5.54 -5.56 -9.72
C TRP A 20 -5.47 -4.03 -9.73
N ASP A 21 -5.96 -3.35 -8.70
CA ASP A 21 -5.86 -1.89 -8.58
C ASP A 21 -4.42 -1.44 -8.26
N ILE A 22 -3.66 -2.30 -7.59
CA ILE A 22 -2.34 -1.98 -7.02
C ILE A 22 -1.20 -2.48 -7.90
N ALA A 23 -1.33 -3.67 -8.51
CA ALA A 23 -0.21 -4.41 -9.11
C ALA A 23 0.65 -3.59 -10.08
N ALA A 24 0.02 -2.91 -11.05
CA ALA A 24 0.74 -2.11 -12.03
C ALA A 24 1.40 -0.88 -11.40
N ALA A 25 0.68 -0.17 -10.53
CA ALA A 25 1.17 1.04 -9.90
C ALA A 25 2.30 0.77 -8.88
N ALA A 26 2.29 -0.40 -8.24
CA ALA A 26 3.35 -0.85 -7.34
C ALA A 26 4.69 -0.99 -8.06
N MET A 27 4.67 -1.58 -9.27
CA MET A 27 5.86 -1.71 -10.09
C MET A 27 6.41 -0.34 -10.52
N ILE A 28 5.52 0.56 -10.98
CA ILE A 28 5.90 1.93 -11.38
C ILE A 28 6.55 2.67 -10.21
N LEU A 29 5.92 2.64 -9.03
CA LEU A 29 6.43 3.33 -7.86
C LEU A 29 7.80 2.79 -7.42
N LYS A 30 7.98 1.46 -7.47
CA LYS A 30 9.24 0.81 -7.12
C LYS A 30 10.38 1.27 -8.04
N GLU A 31 10.15 1.31 -9.34
CA GLU A 31 11.15 1.78 -10.32
C GLU A 31 11.44 3.29 -10.19
N ALA A 32 10.47 4.07 -9.74
CA ALA A 32 10.66 5.48 -9.40
C ALA A 32 11.42 5.70 -8.07
N GLY A 33 11.76 4.64 -7.33
CA GLY A 33 12.44 4.71 -6.04
C GLY A 33 11.53 5.01 -4.85
N GLY A 34 10.22 4.96 -5.03
CA GLY A 34 9.24 5.15 -3.96
C GLY A 34 9.16 3.95 -3.01
N THR A 35 8.57 4.18 -1.84
CA THR A 35 8.35 3.15 -0.81
C THR A 35 6.91 2.64 -0.86
N LEU A 36 6.74 1.33 -0.74
CA LEU A 36 5.46 0.63 -0.70
C LEU A 36 5.44 -0.34 0.48
N ILE A 37 4.51 -0.16 1.41
CA ILE A 37 4.34 -0.98 2.61
C ILE A 37 2.86 -1.21 2.91
N ASP A 38 2.56 -2.09 3.86
CA ASP A 38 1.25 -2.12 4.50
C ASP A 38 1.11 -0.91 5.46
N PRO A 39 -0.08 -0.29 5.61
CA PRO A 39 -0.27 0.83 6.52
C PRO A 39 0.15 0.57 7.98
N THR A 40 0.11 -0.68 8.46
CA THR A 40 0.57 -1.08 9.80
C THR A 40 2.09 -1.16 9.94
N GLY A 41 2.84 -0.85 8.89
CA GLY A 41 4.31 -0.87 8.87
C GLY A 41 4.90 -2.22 8.48
N LYS A 42 4.05 -3.23 8.23
CA LYS A 42 4.47 -4.54 7.73
C LYS A 42 4.93 -4.44 6.26
N PRO A 43 5.70 -5.44 5.78
CA PRO A 43 5.99 -5.56 4.35
C PRO A 43 4.70 -5.55 3.53
N PHE A 44 4.74 -4.90 2.36
CA PHE A 44 3.61 -4.87 1.43
C PHE A 44 3.20 -6.29 1.02
N ASN A 45 1.90 -6.59 1.13
CA ASN A 45 1.27 -7.80 0.63
C ASN A 45 0.28 -7.43 -0.47
N LEU A 46 0.51 -7.88 -1.71
CA LEU A 46 -0.35 -7.58 -2.85
C LEU A 46 -1.79 -8.08 -2.65
N MET A 47 -1.98 -9.16 -1.89
CA MET A 47 -3.30 -9.71 -1.58
C MET A 47 -3.89 -9.13 -0.28
N GLY A 48 -3.17 -8.23 0.41
CA GLY A 48 -3.53 -7.74 1.74
C GLY A 48 -4.68 -6.73 1.79
N ARG A 49 -5.19 -6.29 0.63
CA ARG A 49 -6.27 -5.29 0.48
C ARG A 49 -5.95 -3.92 1.10
N THR A 50 -4.68 -3.65 1.38
CA THR A 50 -4.20 -2.45 2.04
C THR A 50 -2.92 -1.98 1.37
N VAL A 51 -2.73 -0.66 1.30
CA VAL A 51 -1.51 -0.08 0.76
C VAL A 51 -1.20 1.25 1.41
N LEU A 52 0.07 1.45 1.75
CA LEU A 52 0.63 2.77 2.04
C LEU A 52 1.85 2.94 1.14
N CYS A 53 1.86 4.03 0.38
CA CYS A 53 2.98 4.41 -0.44
C CYS A 53 3.42 5.83 -0.18
N ALA A 54 4.73 6.07 -0.25
CA ALA A 54 5.31 7.39 -0.04
C ALA A 54 6.58 7.59 -0.89
N GLY A 55 6.94 8.84 -1.16
CA GLY A 55 8.17 9.17 -1.87
C GLY A 55 9.45 8.76 -1.12
N THR A 56 9.39 8.62 0.23
CA THR A 56 10.54 8.22 1.05
C THR A 56 10.17 7.18 2.11
N PRO A 57 11.13 6.33 2.54
CA PRO A 57 10.89 5.37 3.63
C PRO A 57 10.56 6.01 4.98
N SER A 58 11.15 7.17 5.27
CA SER A 58 10.91 7.91 6.51
C SER A 58 9.47 8.39 6.61
N LEU A 59 8.93 8.96 5.52
CA LEU A 59 7.54 9.41 5.48
C LEU A 59 6.57 8.23 5.59
N ALA A 60 6.85 7.10 4.92
CA ALA A 60 6.02 5.91 5.03
C ALA A 60 5.92 5.42 6.48
N LYS A 61 7.04 5.40 7.20
CA LYS A 61 7.11 4.98 8.62
C LYS A 61 6.38 5.95 9.56
N GLU A 62 6.55 7.26 9.32
CA GLU A 62 5.88 8.29 10.11
C GLU A 62 4.35 8.19 9.97
N LEU A 63 3.86 8.09 8.73
CA LEU A 63 2.43 7.92 8.46
C LEU A 63 1.90 6.62 9.05
N SER A 64 2.62 5.51 8.90
CA SER A 64 2.24 4.24 9.51
C SER A 64 2.04 4.36 11.03
N SER A 65 2.89 5.15 11.72
CA SER A 65 2.79 5.35 13.17
C SER A 65 1.66 6.32 13.58
N ALA A 66 1.23 7.21 12.67
CA ALA A 66 0.23 8.24 12.94
C ALA A 66 -1.20 7.80 12.59
N LEU A 67 -1.37 6.78 11.75
CA LEU A 67 -2.67 6.30 11.29
C LEU A 67 -3.32 5.36 12.31
N THR A 68 -4.64 5.42 12.41
CA THR A 68 -5.43 4.34 13.02
C THR A 68 -5.77 3.32 11.94
N HIS A 69 -5.53 2.04 12.22
CA HIS A 69 -5.66 0.98 11.23
C HIS A 69 -7.01 0.29 11.28
N VAL A 70 -7.43 -0.21 10.12
CA VAL A 70 -8.59 -1.09 9.96
C VAL A 70 -8.07 -2.46 9.53
N GLU A 71 -8.53 -3.52 10.17
CA GLU A 71 -8.22 -4.88 9.78
C GLU A 71 -8.96 -5.24 8.48
N MET A 72 -8.23 -5.84 7.55
CA MET A 72 -8.76 -6.28 6.26
C MET A 72 -8.44 -7.76 6.07
N GLU A 73 -9.42 -8.51 5.58
CA GLU A 73 -9.20 -9.89 5.12
C GLU A 73 -8.41 -9.89 3.81
N THR A 74 -7.54 -10.87 3.62
CA THR A 74 -6.78 -10.95 2.38
C THR A 74 -7.64 -11.51 1.25
N GLU A 75 -7.29 -11.16 0.01
CA GLU A 75 -7.92 -11.78 -1.15
C GLU A 75 -7.64 -13.28 -1.19
N GLY A 76 -8.70 -14.08 -1.23
CA GLY A 76 -8.63 -15.55 -1.28
C GLY A 76 -9.00 -16.24 0.03
N ASP A 77 -9.00 -15.53 1.17
CA ASP A 77 -9.43 -16.11 2.46
C ASP A 77 -10.93 -16.46 2.47
N ALA A 78 -11.74 -15.74 1.69
CA ALA A 78 -13.19 -15.97 1.56
C ALA A 78 -13.57 -17.28 0.81
N ILE A 79 -12.60 -18.03 0.28
CA ILE A 79 -12.86 -19.28 -0.49
C ILE A 79 -12.77 -20.53 0.41
N GLN A 80 -12.56 -20.37 1.73
CA GLN A 80 -12.44 -21.49 2.68
C GLN A 80 -13.74 -21.89 3.41
N GLU A 81 -14.91 -21.37 3.02
CA GLU A 81 -16.21 -21.70 3.65
C GLU A 81 -17.12 -22.68 2.87
N ASP A 82 -16.68 -23.33 1.78
CA ASP A 82 -17.45 -24.37 1.07
C ASP A 82 -16.82 -25.78 1.10
#